data_AF-A0A820YFF9-F1
#
_entry.id   AF-A0A820YFF9-F1
#
_cell.length_a   1.000
_cell.length_b   1.000
_cell.length_c   1.000
_cell.angle_alpha   90.00
_cell.angle_beta   90.00
_cell.angle_gamma   90.00
#
_symmetry.space_group_name_H-M   'P 1'
#
loop_
_entity.id
_entity.type
_entity.pdbx_description
1 polymer ?
#
loop_
_entity_poly.entity_id
_entity_poly.type
_entity_poly.pdbx_seq_one_letter_code
_entity_poly.pdbx_strand_id
1 'polypeptide(L)'
;MGDIRANGLHEQMNKFYFFFRLKLGYLLFSATEKRSRIIQSSRCCLQDVFSSDESLIRYVERVRDDINFKSFYAKILKESESLTDKTILARHRRPPKRCQSSSDSAEFSSYEEFYRQQYMESLEIAVNMLQNRFT
;
A
#
# COMPACT_ATOMS: atom_id res chain seq x y z
N MET A 1 15.40 -30.66 9.16
CA MET A 1 14.30 -30.60 8.17
C MET A 1 13.51 -29.33 8.49
N GLY A 2 13.80 -28.22 7.83
CA GLY A 2 13.11 -26.95 8.11
C GLY A 2 11.67 -27.00 7.63
N ASP A 3 10.74 -26.45 8.41
CA ASP A 3 9.32 -26.40 8.06
C ASP A 3 9.13 -25.82 6.65
N ILE A 4 8.50 -26.59 5.75
CA ILE A 4 8.25 -26.21 4.35
C ILE A 4 7.53 -24.86 4.26
N ARG A 5 6.69 -24.54 5.25
CA ARG A 5 5.96 -23.27 5.37
C ARG A 5 6.88 -22.09 5.69
N ALA A 6 7.86 -22.29 6.57
CA ALA A 6 8.83 -21.25 6.95
C ALA A 6 9.74 -20.90 5.76
N ASN A 7 10.17 -21.90 5.00
CA ASN A 7 10.93 -21.68 3.77
C ASN A 7 10.12 -20.95 2.70
N GLY A 8 8.85 -21.33 2.52
CA GLY A 8 7.96 -20.63 1.59
C GLY A 8 7.73 -19.16 1.95
N LEU A 9 7.57 -18.85 3.25
CA LEU A 9 7.46 -17.46 3.71
C LEU A 9 8.76 -16.68 3.47
N HIS A 10 9.91 -17.27 3.80
CA HIS A 10 11.21 -16.65 3.58
C HIS A 10 11.44 -16.27 2.11
N GLU A 11 11.09 -17.18 1.19
CA GLU A 11 11.18 -16.90 -0.25
C GLU A 11 10.23 -15.77 -0.70
N GLN A 12 9.07 -15.62 -0.07
CA GLN A 12 8.16 -14.51 -0.36
C GLN A 12 8.71 -13.18 0.16
N MET A 13 9.37 -13.19 1.33
CA MET A 13 9.96 -11.98 1.93
C MET A 13 11.12 -11.41 1.09
N ASN A 14 11.84 -12.26 0.37
CA ASN A 14 12.94 -11.84 -0.51
C ASN A 14 12.46 -11.15 -1.81
N LYS A 15 11.16 -11.14 -2.09
CA LYS A 15 10.60 -10.56 -3.32
C LYS A 15 10.33 -9.07 -3.16
N PHE A 16 10.69 -8.29 -4.17
CA PHE A 16 10.50 -6.84 -4.18
C PHE A 16 9.04 -6.41 -3.89
N TYR A 17 8.04 -7.08 -4.46
CA TYR A 17 6.64 -6.69 -4.22
C TYR A 17 6.24 -6.82 -2.75
N PHE A 18 6.82 -7.78 -2.01
CA PHE A 18 6.55 -7.95 -0.58
C PHE A 18 7.15 -6.78 0.19
N PHE A 19 8.41 -6.44 -0.10
CA PHE A 19 9.09 -5.29 0.48
C PHE A 19 8.37 -3.96 0.18
N PHE A 20 7.97 -3.73 -1.08
CA PHE A 20 7.21 -2.54 -1.48
C PHE A 20 5.89 -2.42 -0.69
N ARG A 21 5.11 -3.51 -0.64
CA ARG A 21 3.83 -3.53 0.09
C ARG A 21 4.01 -3.34 1.59
N LEU A 22 5.07 -3.90 2.16
CA LEU A 22 5.41 -3.70 3.57
C LEU A 22 5.73 -2.24 3.86
N LYS A 23 6.52 -1.58 3.01
CA LYS A 23 6.84 -0.15 3.13
C LYS A 23 5.62 0.74 2.94
N LEU A 24 4.73 0.39 2.01
CA LEU A 24 3.45 1.07 1.81
C LEU A 24 2.54 0.93 3.04
N GLY A 25 2.43 -0.29 3.58
CA GLY A 25 1.73 -0.55 4.83
C GLY A 25 2.31 0.25 5.98
N TYR A 26 3.62 0.29 6.14
CA TYR A 26 4.29 1.09 7.17
C TYR A 26 3.95 2.59 7.04
N LEU A 27 3.95 3.14 5.81
CA LEU A 27 3.57 4.52 5.56
C LEU A 27 2.12 4.82 5.99
N LEU A 28 1.17 3.93 5.69
CA LEU A 28 -0.23 4.08 6.11
C LEU A 28 -0.42 3.88 7.61
N PHE A 29 0.19 2.84 8.19
CA PHE A 29 0.02 2.51 9.60
C PHE A 29 0.69 3.52 10.52
N SER A 30 1.85 4.06 10.16
CA SER A 30 2.50 5.12 10.93
C SER A 30 1.65 6.40 11.00
N ALA A 31 0.91 6.71 9.94
CA ALA A 31 -0.02 7.84 9.93
C ALA A 31 -1.26 7.56 10.80
N THR A 32 -1.83 6.35 10.71
CA THR A 32 -3.03 5.95 11.47
C THR A 32 -2.76 5.67 12.96
N GLU A 33 -1.51 5.40 13.36
CA GLU A 33 -1.15 5.17 14.75
C GLU A 33 -1.45 6.39 15.63
N LYS A 34 -1.13 7.59 15.15
CA LYS A 34 -1.41 8.84 15.87
C LYS A 34 -2.89 8.98 16.19
N ARG A 35 -3.74 8.71 15.20
CA ARG A 35 -5.19 8.69 15.35
C ARG A 35 -5.64 7.61 16.35
N SER A 36 -5.08 6.41 16.24
CA SER A 36 -5.44 5.29 17.11
C SER A 36 -5.21 5.64 18.58
N ARG A 37 -4.10 6.33 18.89
CA ARG A 37 -3.81 6.83 20.24
C ARG A 37 -4.82 7.88 20.72
N ILE A 38 -5.29 8.76 19.83
CA ILE A 38 -6.32 9.76 20.17
C ILE A 38 -7.63 9.06 20.52
N ILE A 39 -8.09 8.13 19.68
CA ILE A 39 -9.36 7.40 19.89
C ILE A 39 -9.32 6.56 21.17
N GLN A 40 -8.15 5.99 21.51
CA GLN A 40 -7.98 5.16 22.70
C GLN A 40 -7.73 5.98 23.98
N SER A 41 -7.61 7.31 23.88
CA SER A 41 -7.41 8.19 25.03
C SER A 41 -8.67 8.22 25.90
N SER A 42 -8.51 8.14 27.22
CA SER A 42 -9.62 8.27 28.19
C SER A 42 -10.30 9.65 28.18
N ARG A 43 -9.67 10.65 27.55
CA ARG A 43 -10.18 12.01 27.42
C ARG A 43 -10.70 12.33 26.01
N CYS A 44 -10.79 11.33 25.13
CA CYS A 44 -11.22 11.54 23.75
C CYS A 44 -12.67 11.99 23.69
N CYS A 45 -12.92 13.11 23.03
CA CYS A 45 -14.26 13.52 22.62
C CYS A 45 -14.45 13.35 21.10
N LEU A 46 -15.70 13.39 20.64
CA LEU A 46 -16.01 13.27 19.21
C LEU A 46 -15.30 14.31 18.35
N GLN A 47 -15.13 15.54 18.86
CA GLN A 47 -14.42 16.59 18.14
C GLN A 47 -12.93 16.25 17.92
N ASP A 48 -12.28 15.59 18.87
CA ASP A 48 -10.90 15.13 18.72
C ASP A 48 -10.78 14.05 17.63
N VAL A 49 -11.78 13.18 17.54
CA VAL A 49 -11.84 12.14 16.50
C VAL A 49 -11.99 12.78 15.12
N PHE A 50 -12.93 13.70 14.94
CA PHE A 50 -13.13 14.39 13.66
C PHE A 50 -11.92 15.21 13.25
N SER A 51 -11.30 15.94 14.19
CA SER A 51 -10.09 16.72 13.90
C SER A 51 -8.90 15.81 13.53
N SER A 52 -8.78 14.66 14.19
CA SER A 52 -7.77 13.67 13.84
C SER A 52 -8.04 13.02 12.48
N ASP A 53 -9.30 12.81 12.11
CA ASP A 53 -9.68 12.27 10.80
C ASP A 53 -9.37 13.26 9.68
N GLU A 54 -9.72 14.52 9.85
CA GLU A 54 -9.40 15.59 8.89
C GLU A 54 -7.88 15.72 8.70
N SER A 55 -7.11 15.65 9.79
CA SER A 55 -5.66 15.70 9.75
C SER A 55 -5.05 14.51 9.00
N LEU A 56 -5.61 13.32 9.20
CA LEU A 56 -5.16 12.10 8.52
C LEU A 56 -5.53 12.12 7.03
N ILE A 57 -6.73 12.58 6.66
CA ILE A 57 -7.15 12.76 5.27
C ILE A 57 -6.21 13.73 4.56
N ARG A 58 -5.96 14.91 5.14
CA ARG A 58 -5.01 15.90 4.58
C ARG A 58 -3.60 15.36 4.41
N TYR A 59 -3.15 14.49 5.33
CA TYR A 59 -1.87 13.82 5.19
C TYR A 59 -1.86 12.87 3.99
N VAL A 60 -2.90 12.02 3.86
CA VAL A 60 -3.00 11.07 2.75
C VAL A 60 -3.13 11.78 1.41
N GLU A 61 -3.91 12.86 1.33
CA GLU A 61 -4.04 13.69 0.13
C GLU A 61 -2.68 14.28 -0.30
N ARG A 62 -1.90 14.79 0.64
CA ARG A 62 -0.54 15.28 0.35
C ARG A 62 0.35 14.17 -0.19
N VAL A 63 0.27 12.98 0.39
CA VAL A 63 1.10 11.84 0.00
C VAL A 63 0.68 11.25 -1.35
N ARG A 64 -0.57 11.48 -1.79
CA ARG A 64 -1.14 11.04 -3.08
C ARG A 64 -0.53 11.75 -4.30
N ASP A 65 0.37 12.71 -4.13
CA ASP A 65 1.02 13.37 -5.27
C ASP A 65 2.00 12.45 -6.02
N ASP A 66 2.02 12.56 -7.35
CA ASP A 66 2.95 11.84 -8.23
C ASP A 66 4.43 12.10 -7.85
N ILE A 67 4.74 13.29 -7.34
CA ILE A 67 6.09 13.65 -6.86
C ILE A 67 6.45 12.81 -5.63
N ASN A 68 5.50 12.66 -4.70
CA ASN A 68 5.70 11.88 -3.48
C ASN A 68 5.79 10.39 -3.79
N PHE A 69 5.00 9.90 -4.75
CA PHE A 69 5.16 8.54 -5.28
C PHE A 69 6.57 8.31 -5.84
N LYS A 70 7.08 9.19 -6.72
CA LYS A 70 8.43 9.04 -7.30
C LYS A 70 9.52 9.02 -6.24
N SER A 71 9.44 9.92 -5.26
CA SER A 71 10.38 9.96 -4.13
C SER A 71 10.32 8.68 -3.29
N PHE A 72 9.12 8.21 -2.98
CA PHE A 72 8.88 6.96 -2.25
C PHE A 72 9.43 5.75 -3.02
N TYR A 73 9.12 5.64 -4.31
CA TYR A 73 9.55 4.55 -5.17
C TYR A 73 11.07 4.52 -5.33
N ALA A 74 11.71 5.66 -5.58
CA ALA A 74 13.17 5.77 -5.66
C ALA A 74 13.87 5.36 -4.35
N LYS A 75 13.31 5.77 -3.20
CA LYS A 75 13.82 5.35 -1.89
C LYS A 75 13.72 3.84 -1.70
N ILE A 76 12.58 3.25 -2.05
CA ILE A 76 12.37 1.81 -1.95
C ILE A 76 13.31 1.04 -2.86
N LEU A 77 13.49 1.49 -4.11
CA LEU A 77 14.43 0.86 -5.04
C LEU A 77 15.83 0.81 -4.43
N LYS A 78 16.33 1.95 -3.94
CA LYS A 78 17.65 2.03 -3.30
C LYS A 78 17.78 1.14 -2.07
N GLU A 79 16.76 1.07 -1.21
CA GLU A 79 16.77 0.20 -0.04
C GLU A 79 16.71 -1.29 -0.44
N SER A 80 15.95 -1.60 -1.49
CA SER A 80 15.69 -2.96 -1.96
C SER A 80 16.90 -3.63 -2.61
N GLU A 81 17.83 -2.85 -3.18
CA GLU A 81 19.08 -3.35 -3.78
C GLU A 81 19.91 -4.21 -2.82
N SER A 82 19.81 -3.93 -1.51
CA SER A 82 20.54 -4.65 -0.47
C SER A 82 19.77 -5.81 0.16
N LEU A 83 18.46 -5.92 -0.08
CA LEU A 83 17.54 -6.76 0.71
C LEU A 83 16.75 -7.77 -0.12
N THR A 84 16.47 -7.51 -1.39
CA THR A 84 15.53 -8.30 -2.19
C THR A 84 16.06 -8.66 -3.57
N ASP A 85 15.49 -9.72 -4.13
CA ASP A 85 15.69 -10.10 -5.53
C ASP A 85 15.19 -9.02 -6.50
N LYS A 86 15.73 -9.04 -7.73
CA LYS A 86 15.37 -8.08 -8.79
C LYS A 86 13.86 -7.99 -9.01
N THR A 87 13.38 -6.80 -9.37
CA THR A 87 11.97 -6.52 -9.65
C THR A 87 11.44 -7.41 -10.78
N ILE A 88 10.54 -8.35 -10.46
CA ILE A 88 9.85 -9.19 -11.46
C ILE A 88 8.37 -8.76 -11.48
N LEU A 89 7.80 -8.57 -12.67
CA LEU A 89 6.36 -8.36 -12.84
C LEU A 89 5.61 -9.56 -12.25
N ALA A 90 4.64 -9.30 -11.38
CA ALA A 90 3.75 -10.35 -10.93
C ALA A 90 3.09 -11.01 -12.15
N ARG A 91 3.23 -12.34 -12.28
CA ARG A 91 2.66 -13.07 -13.42
C ARG A 91 1.17 -12.77 -13.51
N HIS A 92 0.75 -12.09 -14.58
CA HIS A 92 -0.66 -11.84 -14.82
C HIS A 92 -1.39 -13.17 -14.86
N ARG A 93 -2.34 -13.38 -13.95
CA ARG A 93 -3.16 -14.60 -13.96
C ARG A 93 -4.13 -14.45 -15.12
N ARG A 94 -3.97 -15.27 -16.15
CA ARG A 94 -4.94 -15.32 -17.25
C ARG A 94 -6.32 -15.58 -16.63
N PRO A 95 -7.32 -14.72 -16.88
CA PRO A 95 -8.66 -14.98 -16.40
C PRO A 95 -9.15 -16.31 -16.99
N PRO A 96 -9.94 -17.09 -16.24
CA PRO A 96 -10.51 -18.33 -16.76
C PRO A 96 -11.31 -18.03 -18.04
N LYS A 97 -11.25 -18.94 -19.02
CA LYS A 97 -11.82 -18.74 -20.38
C LYS A 97 -13.29 -18.28 -20.39
N ARG A 98 -14.07 -18.59 -19.35
CA ARG A 98 -15.48 -18.20 -19.20
C ARG A 98 -15.68 -16.70 -18.93
N CYS A 99 -14.63 -15.98 -18.55
CA CYS A 99 -14.65 -14.55 -18.21
C CYS A 99 -13.89 -13.68 -19.23
N GLN A 100 -13.53 -14.21 -20.40
CA GLN A 100 -12.97 -13.40 -21.50
C GLN A 100 -14.12 -12.64 -22.17
N SER A 101 -14.59 -11.55 -21.55
CA SER A 101 -15.21 -10.49 -22.32
C SER A 101 -14.12 -9.80 -23.16
N SER A 102 -14.48 -9.27 -24.32
CA SER A 102 -13.61 -8.56 -25.26
C SER A 102 -13.11 -7.20 -24.74
N SER A 103 -12.89 -7.08 -23.43
CA SER A 103 -12.21 -5.93 -22.84
C SER A 103 -10.73 -6.20 -22.83
N ASP A 104 -9.99 -5.39 -23.57
CA ASP A 104 -8.53 -5.36 -23.53
C ASP A 104 -8.07 -5.23 -22.08
N SER A 105 -7.45 -6.29 -21.57
CA SER A 105 -6.74 -6.24 -20.30
C SER A 105 -5.62 -5.22 -20.46
N ALA A 106 -5.75 -4.05 -19.84
CA ALA A 106 -4.74 -3.00 -19.89
C ALA A 106 -3.37 -3.58 -19.50
N GLU A 107 -2.50 -3.79 -20.50
CA GLU A 107 -1.14 -4.21 -20.26
C GLU A 107 -0.38 -3.02 -19.66
N PHE A 108 0.11 -3.16 -18.44
CA PHE A 108 0.95 -2.14 -17.82
C PHE A 108 2.22 -1.96 -18.65
N SER A 109 2.51 -0.73 -19.07
CA SER A 109 3.68 -0.45 -19.93
C SER A 109 4.99 -0.44 -19.13
N SER A 110 4.95 -0.16 -17.82
CA SER A 110 6.13 -0.11 -16.96
C SER A 110 5.93 -0.68 -15.55
N TYR A 111 7.00 -1.23 -14.94
CA TYR A 111 7.03 -1.67 -13.53
C TYR A 111 6.56 -0.57 -12.57
N GLU A 112 6.96 0.66 -12.86
CA GLU A 112 6.63 1.83 -12.05
C GLU A 112 5.13 2.13 -12.08
N GLU A 113 4.46 1.99 -13.22
CA GLU A 113 3.02 2.24 -13.35
C GLU A 113 2.19 1.26 -12.52
N PHE A 114 2.59 -0.01 -12.51
CA PHE A 114 1.93 -1.03 -11.70
C PHE A 114 2.02 -0.71 -10.19
N TYR A 115 3.21 -0.34 -9.72
CA TYR A 115 3.39 0.05 -8.31
C TYR A 115 2.76 1.40 -7.99
N ARG A 116 2.70 2.32 -8.96
CA ARG A 116 1.97 3.58 -8.84
C ARG A 116 0.48 3.34 -8.64
N GLN A 117 -0.12 2.47 -9.45
CA GLN A 117 -1.53 2.13 -9.27
C GLN A 117 -1.79 1.54 -7.88
N GLN A 118 -0.99 0.56 -7.45
CA GLN A 118 -1.13 -0.02 -6.10
C GLN A 118 -0.99 1.02 -4.99
N TYR A 119 -0.05 1.95 -5.16
CA TYR A 119 0.16 3.05 -4.22
C TYR A 119 -1.09 3.95 -4.12
N MET A 120 -1.60 4.42 -5.26
CA MET A 120 -2.76 5.30 -5.31
C MET A 120 -4.04 4.60 -4.79
N GLU A 121 -4.29 3.37 -5.23
CA GLU A 121 -5.45 2.59 -4.78
C GLU A 121 -5.43 2.37 -3.26
N SER A 122 -4.27 2.08 -2.68
CA SER A 122 -4.16 1.86 -1.24
C SER A 122 -4.45 3.14 -0.45
N LEU A 123 -4.02 4.30 -0.96
CA LEU A 123 -4.32 5.60 -0.35
C LEU A 123 -5.80 5.94 -0.48
N GLU A 124 -6.41 5.69 -1.64
CA GLU A 124 -7.85 5.92 -1.85
C GLU A 124 -8.71 5.06 -0.95
N ILE A 125 -8.39 3.77 -0.82
CA ILE A 125 -9.07 2.87 0.12
C ILE A 125 -8.93 3.43 1.55
N ALA A 126 -7.75 3.87 1.95
CA ALA A 126 -7.54 4.44 3.28
C ALA A 126 -8.42 5.68 3.53
N VAL A 127 -8.52 6.61 2.57
CA VAL A 127 -9.38 7.80 2.68
C VAL A 127 -10.86 7.41 2.73
N ASN A 128 -11.31 6.56 1.82
CA ASN A 128 -12.71 6.11 1.77
C ASN A 128 -13.13 5.43 3.08
N MET A 129 -12.25 4.60 3.66
CA MET A 129 -12.52 3.92 4.93
C MET A 129 -12.60 4.90 6.11
N LEU A 130 -11.90 6.04 6.06
CA LEU A 130 -11.98 7.07 7.09
C LEU A 130 -13.27 7.89 6.96
N GLN A 131 -13.62 8.28 5.73
CA GLN A 131 -14.83 9.05 5.45
C GLN A 131 -16.10 8.26 5.81
N ASN A 132 -16.17 6.99 5.40
CA ASN A 132 -17.35 6.14 5.62
C ASN A 132 -17.50 5.60 7.05
N ARG A 133 -16.59 5.92 7.97
CA ARG A 133 -16.62 5.32 9.32
C ARG A 133 -17.73 5.91 10.19
N PHE A 134 -18.07 7.18 9.98
CA PHE A 134 -18.99 7.94 10.84
C PHE A 134 -20.21 8.52 10.10
N THR A 135 -20.30 8.32 8.79
CA THR A 135 -21.51 8.53 7.96
C THR A 135 -22.27 7.23 7.78
#